data_AF-A0A3D1ERW0-F1
#
_entry.id   AF-A0A3D1ERW0-F1
#
_cell.length_a   1.000
_cell.length_b   1.000
_cell.length_c   1.000
_cell.angle_alpha   90.00
_cell.angle_beta   90.00
_cell.angle_gamma   90.00
#
_symmetry.space_group_name_H-M   'P 1'
#
loop_
_entity.id
_entity.type
_entity.pdbx_description
1 polymer ?
#
loop_
_entity_poly.entity_id
_entity_poly.type
_entity_poly.pdbx_seq_one_letter_code
_entity_poly.pdbx_strand_id
1 'polypeptide(L)'
;MGGTLRVRPAYLTLGITGLVLWLGPDFAAKVEYARTKAKVEALRDGPADTPLKMASDAGVLLTQQVSPSVVHITAIVEAPFVDGRGRTGRREEVSNGSGWVWDEDGHIITNEHVIRGAKSI
;
A
#
# COMPACT_ATOMS: atom_id res chain seq x y z
N MET A 1 25.35 -15.10 57.71
CA MET A 1 23.91 -14.99 57.37
C MET A 1 23.73 -15.40 55.92
N GLY A 2 23.59 -16.69 55.64
CA GLY A 2 23.44 -17.23 54.29
C GLY A 2 22.04 -17.82 54.11
N GLY A 3 21.13 -17.04 53.52
CA GLY A 3 19.79 -17.51 53.19
C GLY A 3 19.84 -18.31 51.88
N THR A 4 19.92 -19.64 51.96
CA THR A 4 19.78 -20.50 50.79
C THR A 4 18.32 -20.49 50.34
N LEU A 5 18.01 -19.78 49.25
CA LEU A 5 16.72 -19.87 48.57
C LEU A 5 16.53 -21.32 48.09
N ARG A 6 15.77 -22.13 48.84
CA ARG A 6 15.26 -23.42 48.36
C ARG A 6 14.11 -23.14 47.39
N VAL A 7 14.45 -22.83 46.14
CA VAL A 7 13.47 -22.71 45.07
C VAL A 7 12.89 -24.11 44.83
N ARG A 8 11.61 -24.33 45.15
CA ARG A 8 10.97 -25.63 44.92
C ARG A 8 10.99 -25.91 43.40
N PRO A 9 11.38 -27.10 42.93
CA PRO A 9 11.52 -27.41 41.50
C PRO A 9 10.24 -27.12 40.68
N ALA A 10 9.07 -27.16 41.30
CA ALA A 10 7.79 -26.80 40.69
C ALA A 10 7.69 -25.32 40.24
N TYR A 11 8.36 -24.38 40.93
CA TYR A 11 8.34 -22.97 40.51
C TYR A 11 9.29 -22.72 39.32
N LEU A 12 10.37 -23.49 39.21
CA LEU A 12 11.27 -23.42 38.06
C LEU A 12 10.58 -23.91 36.79
N THR A 13 9.84 -25.02 36.87
CA THR A 13 9.10 -25.55 35.71
C THR A 13 7.97 -24.62 35.27
N LEU A 14 7.23 -24.04 36.22
CA LEU A 14 6.19 -23.04 35.91
C LEU A 14 6.78 -21.76 35.31
N GLY A 15 7.91 -21.28 35.83
CA GLY A 15 8.60 -20.10 35.29
C GLY A 15 9.08 -20.32 33.85
N ILE A 16 9.70 -21.48 33.57
CA ILE A 16 10.16 -21.83 32.22
C ILE A 16 8.97 -21.97 31.26
N THR A 17 7.91 -22.64 31.69
CA THR A 17 6.70 -22.82 30.86
C THR A 17 6.05 -21.48 30.55
N GLY A 18 5.92 -20.60 31.55
CA GLY A 18 5.40 -19.25 31.36
C GLY A 18 6.25 -18.42 30.39
N LEU A 19 7.58 -18.52 30.50
CA LEU A 19 8.50 -17.85 29.57
C LEU A 19 8.34 -18.37 28.13
N VAL A 20 8.20 -19.69 27.94
CA VAL A 20 8.01 -20.29 26.62
C VAL A 20 6.66 -19.88 26.01
N LEU A 21 5.59 -19.81 26.79
CA LEU A 21 4.29 -19.35 26.31
C LEU A 21 4.27 -17.86 25.95
N TRP A 22 5.09 -17.05 26.63
CA TRP A 22 5.20 -15.63 26.35
C TRP A 22 6.09 -15.33 25.14
N LEU A 23 7.22 -16.04 24.99
CA LEU A 23 8.20 -15.80 23.93
C LEU A 23 7.96 -16.64 22.65
N GLY A 24 7.30 -17.78 22.80
CA GLY A 24 7.07 -18.76 21.74
C GLY A 24 6.25 -18.23 20.55
N PRO A 25 5.13 -17.51 20.75
CA PRO A 25 4.32 -16.97 19.66
C PRO A 25 5.10 -16.00 18.76
N ASP A 26 5.86 -15.08 19.35
CA ASP A 26 6.65 -14.10 18.60
C ASP A 26 7.77 -14.77 17.79
N PHE A 27 8.39 -15.80 18.36
CA PHE A 27 9.42 -16.56 17.65
C PHE A 27 8.80 -17.36 16.49
N ALA A 28 7.67 -18.03 16.70
CA ALA A 28 6.96 -18.77 15.66
C ALA A 28 6.53 -17.84 14.52
N ALA A 29 5.95 -16.68 14.85
CA ALA A 29 5.56 -15.66 13.87
C ALA A 29 6.75 -15.15 13.05
N LYS A 30 7.91 -14.91 13.68
CA LYS A 30 9.13 -14.48 12.98
C LYS A 30 9.65 -15.55 12.02
N VAL A 31 9.64 -16.82 12.42
CA VAL A 31 10.07 -17.93 11.56
C VAL A 31 9.11 -18.13 10.39
N GLU A 32 7.80 -18.07 10.63
CA GLU A 32 6.79 -18.20 9.58
C GLU A 32 6.86 -17.04 8.58
N TYR A 33 7.03 -15.81 9.07
CA TYR A 33 7.26 -14.64 8.23
C TYR A 33 8.53 -14.79 7.39
N ALA A 34 9.64 -15.22 7.99
CA ALA A 34 10.90 -15.44 7.27
C ALA A 34 10.76 -16.51 6.18
N ARG A 35 10.07 -17.62 6.47
CA ARG A 35 9.78 -18.67 5.47
C ARG A 35 8.88 -18.18 4.35
N THR A 36 7.83 -17.43 4.67
CA THR A 36 6.91 -16.86 3.69
C THR A 36 7.64 -15.89 2.78
N LYS A 37 8.44 -14.99 3.36
CA LYS A 37 9.28 -14.06 2.60
C LYS A 37 10.24 -14.80 1.67
N ALA A 38 10.98 -15.78 2.18
CA ALA A 38 11.91 -16.58 1.38
C ALA A 38 11.21 -17.32 0.23
N LYS A 39 9.98 -17.81 0.44
CA LYS A 39 9.19 -18.45 -0.61
C LYS A 39 8.75 -17.45 -1.68
N VAL A 40 8.29 -16.26 -1.30
CA VAL A 40 7.91 -15.20 -2.24
C VAL A 40 9.12 -14.77 -3.08
N GLU A 41 10.28 -14.61 -2.44
CA GLU A 41 11.52 -14.22 -3.10
C GLU A 41 12.01 -15.30 -4.07
N ALA A 42 11.97 -16.57 -3.67
CA ALA A 42 12.30 -17.70 -4.56
C ALA A 42 11.34 -17.82 -5.77
N LEU A 43 10.05 -17.48 -5.60
CA LEU A 43 9.09 -17.45 -6.70
C LEU A 43 9.32 -16.25 -7.64
N ARG A 44 9.72 -15.10 -7.10
CA ARG A 44 10.07 -13.92 -7.88
C ARG A 44 11.34 -14.15 -8.71
N ASP A 45 12.34 -14.74 -8.08
CA ASP A 45 13.65 -14.98 -8.68
C ASP A 45 13.71 -16.33 -9.44
N GLY A 46 12.58 -17.03 -9.53
CA GLY A 46 12.43 -18.27 -10.25
C GLY A 46 12.71 -18.15 -11.76
N PRO A 47 12.77 -19.30 -12.46
CA PRO A 47 13.06 -19.37 -13.89
C PRO A 47 12.17 -18.41 -14.71
N ALA A 48 12.76 -17.75 -15.70
CA ALA A 48 12.10 -16.74 -16.55
C ALA A 48 10.86 -17.27 -17.28
N ASP A 49 10.77 -18.60 -17.42
CA ASP A 49 9.69 -19.35 -18.05
C ASP A 49 8.53 -19.71 -17.12
N THR A 50 8.58 -19.31 -15.85
CA THR A 50 7.44 -19.46 -14.95
C THR A 50 6.28 -18.56 -15.44
N PRO A 51 5.05 -19.08 -15.63
CA PRO A 51 3.93 -18.30 -16.16
C PRO A 51 3.65 -16.98 -15.41
N LEU A 52 3.85 -16.97 -14.09
CA LEU A 52 3.67 -15.77 -13.27
C LEU A 52 4.68 -14.66 -13.59
N LYS A 53 5.94 -15.05 -13.87
CA LYS A 53 7.02 -14.11 -14.20
C LYS A 53 6.81 -13.53 -15.59
N MET A 54 6.46 -14.36 -16.57
CA MET A 54 6.09 -13.90 -17.91
C MET A 54 4.91 -12.91 -17.88
N ALA A 55 3.87 -13.19 -17.09
CA ALA A 55 2.73 -12.28 -16.94
C ALA A 55 3.11 -10.96 -16.26
N SER A 56 3.95 -11.03 -15.21
CA SER A 56 4.50 -9.85 -14.55
C SER A 56 5.33 -9.00 -15.50
N ASP A 57 6.24 -9.61 -16.25
CA ASP A 57 7.13 -8.94 -17.20
C ASP A 57 6.32 -8.30 -18.34
N ALA A 58 5.32 -9.01 -18.88
CA ALA A 58 4.41 -8.44 -19.88
C ALA A 58 3.66 -7.22 -19.34
N GLY A 59 3.18 -7.28 -18.09
CA GLY A 59 2.52 -6.14 -17.43
C GLY A 59 3.46 -4.94 -17.25
N VAL A 60 4.72 -5.19 -16.86
CA VAL A 60 5.75 -4.15 -16.74
C VAL A 60 6.05 -3.51 -18.10
N LEU A 61 6.24 -4.31 -19.15
CA LEU A 61 6.51 -3.82 -20.50
C LEU A 61 5.35 -2.98 -21.05
N LEU A 62 4.11 -3.45 -20.89
CA LEU A 62 2.92 -2.69 -21.27
C LEU A 62 2.86 -1.36 -20.52
N THR A 63 3.10 -1.38 -19.20
CA THR A 63 3.12 -0.17 -18.37
C THR A 63 4.19 0.80 -18.85
N GLN A 64 5.41 0.34 -19.11
CA GLN A 64 6.49 1.18 -19.62
C GLN A 64 6.16 1.80 -20.99
N GLN A 65 5.46 1.06 -21.85
CA GLN A 65 5.06 1.53 -23.17
C GLN A 65 3.97 2.61 -23.10
N VAL A 66 2.98 2.47 -22.21
CA VAL A 66 1.84 3.40 -22.13
C VAL A 66 2.06 4.57 -21.17
N SER A 67 2.98 4.43 -20.20
CA SER A 67 3.23 5.48 -19.17
C SER A 67 3.54 6.86 -19.75
N PRO A 68 4.32 7.00 -20.84
CA PRO A 68 4.58 8.31 -21.44
C PRO A 68 3.33 9.04 -21.97
N SER A 69 2.26 8.30 -22.29
CA SER A 69 1.00 8.85 -22.81
C SER A 69 0.01 9.23 -21.70
N VAL A 70 0.28 8.88 -20.44
CA VAL A 70 -0.61 9.15 -19.30
C VAL A 70 -0.13 10.40 -18.56
N VAL A 71 -1.05 11.34 -18.32
CA VAL A 71 -0.77 12.62 -17.68
C VAL A 71 -1.54 12.76 -16.37
N HIS A 72 -0.95 13.52 -15.45
CA HIS A 72 -1.60 13.93 -14.22
C HIS A 72 -2.39 15.22 -14.46
N ILE A 73 -3.64 15.27 -13.99
CA ILE A 73 -4.52 16.42 -14.15
C ILE A 73 -4.84 16.98 -12.77
N THR A 74 -4.52 18.25 -12.57
CA THR A 74 -4.93 19.02 -11.39
C THR A 74 -5.82 20.16 -11.86
N ALA A 75 -7.05 20.23 -11.37
CA ALA A 75 -7.98 21.29 -11.74
C ALA A 75 -8.45 22.05 -10.51
N ILE A 76 -8.61 23.36 -10.62
CA ILE A 76 -9.24 24.18 -9.58
C ILE A 76 -10.73 24.27 -9.93
N VAL A 77 -11.57 23.61 -9.15
CA VAL A 77 -13.02 23.55 -9.36
C VAL A 77 -13.75 24.42 -8.34
N GLU A 78 -14.87 25.03 -8.74
CA GLU A 78 -15.77 25.67 -7.79
C GLU A 78 -16.81 24.69 -7.27
N ALA A 79 -16.76 24.39 -5.97
CA ALA A 79 -17.75 23.58 -5.29
C ALA A 79 -18.65 24.45 -4.38
N PRO A 80 -19.96 24.18 -4.33
CA PRO A 80 -20.83 24.75 -3.31
C PRO A 80 -20.45 24.20 -1.95
N PHE A 81 -20.28 25.07 -0.95
CA PHE A 81 -20.04 24.67 0.43
C PHE A 81 -21.11 25.25 1.35
N VAL A 82 -21.33 24.58 2.48
CA VAL A 82 -22.19 25.05 3.57
C VAL A 82 -21.31 25.19 4.81
N ASP A 83 -21.27 26.39 5.39
CA ASP A 83 -20.53 26.61 6.64
C ASP A 83 -21.24 25.99 7.85
N GLY A 84 -20.56 25.92 9.00
CA GLY A 84 -21.14 25.42 10.26
C GLY A 84 -22.30 26.26 10.81
N ARG A 85 -22.68 27.35 10.15
CA ARG A 85 -23.83 28.23 10.48
C ARG A 85 -24.93 28.14 9.40
N GLY A 86 -24.85 27.20 8.46
CA GLY A 86 -25.84 26.99 7.42
C GLY A 86 -25.80 27.99 6.25
N ARG A 87 -24.73 28.79 6.13
CA ARG A 87 -24.57 29.72 5.00
C ARG A 87 -23.98 28.98 3.81
N THR A 88 -24.57 29.18 2.65
CA THR A 88 -24.08 28.63 1.38
C THR A 88 -23.09 29.61 0.74
N GLY A 89 -22.04 29.07 0.13
CA GLY A 89 -21.06 29.82 -0.64
C GLY A 89 -20.43 28.98 -1.74
N ARG A 90 -19.56 29.58 -2.55
CA ARG A 90 -18.68 28.86 -3.49
C ARG A 90 -17.26 28.94 -2.97
N ARG A 91 -16.57 27.80 -2.96
CA ARG A 91 -15.16 27.72 -2.61
C ARG A 91 -14.42 27.02 -3.74
N GLU A 92 -13.17 27.43 -3.93
CA GLU A 92 -12.25 26.74 -4.82
C GLU A 92 -11.70 25.50 -4.12
N GLU A 93 -11.89 24.37 -4.78
CA GLU A 93 -11.39 23.07 -4.39
C GLU A 93 -10.44 22.53 -5.46
N VAL A 94 -9.49 21.70 -5.05
CA VAL A 94 -8.57 21.04 -5.97
C VAL A 94 -9.16 19.68 -6.34
N SER A 95 -9.46 19.51 -7.63
CA SER A 95 -9.80 18.23 -8.23
C SER A 95 -8.54 17.58 -8.79
N ASN A 96 -8.39 16.28 -8.56
CA ASN A 96 -7.24 15.50 -8.99
C ASN A 96 -7.71 14.31 -9.84
N GLY A 97 -7.00 14.06 -10.94
CA GLY A 97 -7.27 12.90 -11.78
C GLY A 97 -6.11 12.55 -12.70
N SER A 98 -6.39 11.63 -13.61
CA SER A 98 -5.48 11.24 -14.67
C SER A 98 -6.18 11.38 -16.02
N GLY A 99 -5.38 11.49 -17.06
CA GLY A 99 -5.84 11.44 -18.43
C GLY A 99 -4.77 10.85 -19.32
N TRP A 100 -5.06 10.76 -20.60
CA TRP A 100 -4.10 10.28 -21.59
C TRP A 100 -4.19 11.07 -22.89
N VAL A 101 -3.07 11.16 -23.61
CA VAL A 101 -2.93 11.92 -24.85
C VAL A 101 -3.58 11.16 -26.00
N TRP A 102 -4.61 11.77 -26.61
CA TRP A 102 -5.40 11.19 -27.69
C TRP A 102 -4.70 11.28 -29.06
N ASP A 103 -4.07 12.42 -29.35
CA ASP A 103 -3.42 12.70 -30.62
C ASP A 103 -2.15 13.57 -30.47
N GLU A 104 -1.43 13.75 -31.58
CA GLU A 104 -0.20 14.54 -31.64
C GLU A 104 -0.44 16.04 -31.48
N ASP A 105 -1.68 16.51 -31.63
CA ASP A 105 -2.07 17.91 -31.43
C ASP A 105 -2.20 18.27 -29.92
N GLY A 106 -2.13 17.26 -29.05
CA GLY A 106 -2.10 17.43 -27.60
C GLY A 106 -3.47 17.38 -26.92
N HIS A 107 -4.50 16.81 -27.58
CA HIS A 107 -5.78 16.59 -26.93
C HIS A 107 -5.66 15.51 -25.85
N ILE A 108 -6.29 15.74 -24.68
CA ILE A 108 -6.23 14.82 -23.53
C ILE A 108 -7.65 14.33 -23.20
N ILE A 109 -7.80 13.03 -23.00
CA ILE A 109 -9.03 12.40 -22.52
C ILE A 109 -8.94 12.17 -21.01
N THR A 110 -9.97 12.61 -20.28
CA THR A 110 -10.14 12.39 -18.84
C THR A 110 -11.61 12.15 -18.48
N ASN A 111 -11.86 11.77 -17.23
CA ASN A 111 -13.21 11.63 -16.72
C ASN A 111 -13.84 13.02 -16.53
N GLU A 112 -15.14 13.14 -16.83
CA GLU A 112 -15.84 14.42 -16.71
C GLU A 112 -15.78 14.99 -15.28
N HIS A 113 -15.88 14.14 -14.24
CA HIS A 113 -15.87 14.59 -12.85
C HIS A 113 -14.53 15.22 -12.43
N VAL A 114 -13.44 14.97 -13.17
CA VAL A 114 -12.13 15.57 -12.90
C VAL A 114 -12.12 17.05 -13.25
N ILE A 115 -12.84 17.44 -14.31
CA ILE A 115 -12.85 18.82 -14.84
C ILE A 115 -14.17 19.56 -14.60
N ARG A 116 -15.17 18.92 -14.00
CA ARG A 116 -16.49 19.50 -13.79
C ARG A 116 -16.39 20.77 -12.94
N GLY A 117 -16.77 21.92 -13.51
CA GLY A 117 -16.69 23.21 -12.82
C GLY A 117 -15.26 23.75 -12.66
N ALA A 118 -14.30 23.24 -13.44
CA ALA A 118 -12.93 23.74 -13.45
C ALA A 118 -12.86 25.17 -13.98
N LYS A 119 -12.20 26.04 -13.22
CA LYS A 119 -11.78 27.38 -13.64
C LYS A 119 -10.42 27.38 -14.31
N SER A 120 -9.53 26.51 -13.85
CA SER A 120 -8.19 26.34 -14.36
C SER A 120 -7.73 24.89 -14.22
N ILE A 121 -6.80 24.51 -15.09
CA ILE A 121 -6.18 23.18 -15.20
C ILE A 121 -4.67 23.41 -15.38
#